data_AF-J9VF68-F1
#
_entry.id   AF-J9VF68-F1
#
_cell.length_a   1.000
_cell.length_b   1.000
_cell.length_c   1.000
_cell.angle_alpha   90.00
_cell.angle_beta   90.00
_cell.angle_gamma   90.00
#
_symmetry.space_group_name_H-M   'P 1'
#
loop_
_entity.id
_entity.type
_entity.pdbx_description
1 polymer ?
#
loop_
_entity_poly.entity_id
_entity_poly.type
_entity_poly.pdbx_seq_one_letter_code
_entity_poly.pdbx_strand_id
1 'polypeptide(L)'
;MAHKSHRHKALQAQLEAQPTISLISQKTRKPPVPSMDVDQDDDVLISTNAASTPNTTGPSDAPVAAATTSSGFAPLNAAAQSTVLKNEFRRIPIPPHRMTPLKRDWVNLYTPMVEMLGLQVRMNPQRKAVELKTSGHTVDSGAIQKGADFVKAYALGFDVNDALALLRLDDLYLDSFEIKDVKTLHGDHLARAIGRIAGEGGKVKFSIENASRTRIVLADTHIHILGSVQNIKIARDAVVSLILGSPPGKVYAHLKAVGARMKQRF
;
A
#
# COMPACT_ATOMS: atom_id res chain seq x y z
N MET A 1 29.52 -9.84 -67.51
CA MET A 1 28.69 -10.41 -66.43
C MET A 1 28.71 -9.47 -65.23
N ALA A 2 27.91 -8.41 -65.32
CA ALA A 2 27.79 -7.35 -64.32
C ALA A 2 26.44 -7.54 -63.63
N HIS A 3 26.39 -7.96 -62.36
CA HIS A 3 25.20 -7.84 -61.50
C HIS A 3 25.44 -8.23 -60.01
N LYS A 4 26.64 -7.96 -59.44
CA LYS A 4 26.90 -8.25 -58.00
C LYS A 4 27.59 -7.14 -57.20
N SER A 5 27.73 -5.93 -57.74
CA SER A 5 28.48 -4.83 -57.07
C SER A 5 27.61 -3.70 -56.47
N HIS A 6 26.28 -3.79 -56.53
CA HIS A 6 25.39 -2.73 -55.99
C HIS A 6 24.79 -3.03 -54.61
N ARG A 7 24.79 -4.29 -54.16
CA ARG A 7 24.14 -4.68 -52.88
C ARG A 7 25.04 -4.50 -51.65
N HIS A 8 26.37 -4.50 -51.83
CA HIS A 8 27.32 -4.30 -50.73
C HIS A 8 27.56 -2.82 -50.40
N LYS A 9 27.38 -1.92 -51.38
CA LYS A 9 27.59 -0.48 -51.21
C LYS A 9 26.44 0.21 -50.44
N ALA A 10 25.26 -0.40 -50.41
CA ALA A 10 24.10 0.08 -49.65
C ALA A 10 24.13 -0.32 -48.16
N LEU A 11 24.81 -1.42 -47.81
CA LEU A 11 24.88 -1.94 -46.44
C LEU A 11 25.97 -1.25 -45.59
N GLN A 12 26.96 -0.64 -46.23
CA GLN A 12 28.06 0.07 -45.55
C GLN A 12 27.76 1.56 -45.31
N ALA A 13 26.78 2.14 -46.02
CA ALA A 13 26.36 3.54 -45.86
C ALA A 13 25.31 3.75 -44.74
N GLN A 14 24.92 2.70 -44.03
CA GLN A 14 23.89 2.74 -42.98
C GLN A 14 24.45 2.53 -41.57
N LEU A 15 25.78 2.42 -41.42
CA LEU A 15 26.47 2.25 -40.13
C LEU A 15 27.30 3.48 -39.70
N GLU A 16 27.28 4.58 -40.46
CA GLU A 16 27.97 5.84 -40.12
C GLU A 16 27.00 7.01 -40.14
N ALA A 17 26.23 7.17 -39.06
CA ALA A 17 25.58 8.43 -38.72
C ALA A 17 25.26 8.45 -37.21
N GLN A 18 26.28 8.64 -36.38
CA GLN A 18 26.05 9.18 -35.05
C GLN A 18 26.17 10.71 -35.13
N PRO A 19 25.13 11.48 -34.79
CA PRO A 19 25.29 12.91 -34.61
C PRO A 19 26.08 13.17 -33.32
N THR A 20 27.30 13.66 -33.48
CA THR A 20 28.14 14.20 -32.42
C THR A 20 27.47 15.44 -31.82
N ILE A 21 26.93 15.34 -30.61
CA ILE A 21 26.48 16.50 -29.84
C ILE A 21 27.69 17.07 -29.10
N SER A 22 28.07 18.28 -29.53
CA SER A 22 29.14 19.12 -29.02
C SER A 22 28.96 19.45 -27.54
N LEU A 23 30.05 19.31 -26.78
CA LEU A 23 30.25 19.91 -25.47
C LEU A 23 30.14 21.43 -25.54
N ILE A 24 29.36 22.02 -24.63
CA ILE A 24 29.45 23.42 -24.25
C ILE A 24 29.80 23.50 -22.77
N SER A 25 30.83 24.29 -22.50
CA SER A 25 31.44 24.55 -21.20
C SER A 25 30.68 25.63 -20.42
N GLN A 26 30.51 25.35 -19.13
CA GLN A 26 30.49 26.25 -17.96
C GLN A 26 29.73 27.60 -18.01
N LYS A 27 28.73 27.73 -17.13
CA LYS A 27 28.74 28.83 -16.14
C LYS A 27 27.98 28.48 -14.86
N THR A 28 28.70 28.68 -13.76
CA THR A 28 28.35 28.64 -12.35
C THR A 28 27.09 29.42 -11.95
N ARG A 29 26.32 28.91 -10.98
CA ARG A 29 25.84 29.67 -9.80
C ARG A 29 25.23 28.76 -8.74
N LYS A 30 25.85 28.79 -7.56
CA LYS A 30 25.41 28.21 -6.28
C LYS A 30 24.82 29.35 -5.44
N PRO A 31 23.74 29.14 -4.67
CA PRO A 31 23.52 29.89 -3.44
C PRO A 31 23.38 28.94 -2.22
N PRO A 32 23.46 29.49 -1.00
CA PRO A 32 24.28 28.92 0.06
C PRO A 32 23.54 27.97 0.99
N VAL A 33 24.32 27.05 1.56
CA VAL A 33 24.01 26.36 2.82
C VAL A 33 24.22 27.33 4.00
N PRO A 34 23.32 27.39 4.98
CA PRO A 34 23.69 27.77 6.33
C PRO A 34 24.16 26.51 7.07
N SER A 35 25.43 26.52 7.45
CA SER A 35 25.99 25.78 8.59
C SER A 35 25.53 26.41 9.91
N MET A 36 25.72 25.70 11.03
CA MET A 36 25.42 26.02 12.45
C MET A 36 24.08 25.44 12.92
N ASP A 37 23.93 24.75 14.05
CA ASP A 37 24.83 24.42 15.15
C ASP A 37 24.29 23.19 15.92
N VAL A 38 25.15 22.66 16.77
CA VAL A 38 24.96 21.56 17.72
C VAL A 38 24.13 22.03 18.93
N ASP A 39 23.31 21.13 19.46
CA ASP A 39 22.74 21.05 20.82
C ASP A 39 22.17 22.32 21.51
N GLN A 40 20.85 22.33 21.73
CA GLN A 40 20.28 22.90 22.95
C GLN A 40 18.90 22.28 23.22
N ASP A 41 18.81 21.47 24.28
CA ASP A 41 17.57 21.20 25.01
C ASP A 41 16.95 22.52 25.45
N ASP A 42 15.66 22.74 25.21
CA ASP A 42 14.92 23.75 25.97
C ASP A 42 13.42 23.44 26.06
N ASP A 43 12.92 23.69 27.26
CA ASP A 43 11.67 23.25 27.87
C ASP A 43 10.41 23.81 27.20
N VAL A 44 9.37 22.97 27.10
CA VAL A 44 8.00 23.40 26.81
C VAL A 44 7.37 23.96 28.10
N LEU A 45 7.55 25.25 28.34
CA LEU A 45 6.81 25.98 29.38
C LEU A 45 5.43 26.41 28.85
N ILE A 46 4.40 25.67 29.25
CA ILE A 46 3.00 26.14 29.28
C ILE A 46 2.91 27.23 30.36
N SER A 47 2.77 28.49 29.93
CA SER A 47 2.33 29.58 30.79
C SER A 47 0.90 29.96 30.46
N THR A 48 0.01 29.52 31.34
CA THR A 48 -1.33 30.07 31.57
C THR A 48 -1.20 31.51 32.03
N ASN A 49 -1.91 32.46 31.41
CA ASN A 49 -2.17 33.72 32.09
C ASN A 49 -3.58 34.25 31.88
N ALA A 50 -4.15 34.64 33.01
CA ALA A 50 -5.48 35.14 33.22
C ALA A 50 -5.57 36.67 33.03
N ALA A 51 -6.80 37.09 32.72
CA ALA A 51 -7.45 38.39 32.85
C ALA A 51 -6.65 39.66 33.26
N SER A 52 -6.80 40.72 32.45
CA SER A 52 -7.03 42.11 32.92
C SER A 52 -7.41 43.07 31.76
N THR A 53 -8.53 43.79 31.89
CA THR A 53 -8.90 45.05 31.19
C THR A 53 -8.68 46.24 32.17
N PRO A 54 -8.68 47.56 31.81
CA PRO A 54 -9.56 48.22 30.81
C PRO A 54 -9.08 49.50 30.05
N ASN A 55 -9.93 49.88 29.07
CA ASN A 55 -10.30 51.21 28.52
C ASN A 55 -9.33 52.12 27.71
N THR A 56 -9.76 52.47 26.48
CA THR A 56 -9.80 53.86 25.93
C THR A 56 -10.85 54.00 24.81
N THR A 57 -11.52 55.15 24.80
CA THR A 57 -12.71 55.63 24.06
C THR A 57 -12.48 56.14 22.62
N GLY A 58 -13.52 56.02 21.75
CA GLY A 58 -13.69 56.84 20.52
C GLY A 58 -14.70 56.25 19.49
N PRO A 59 -15.76 56.98 19.05
CA PRO A 59 -16.89 56.43 18.28
C PRO A 59 -16.85 56.76 16.77
N SER A 60 -17.42 55.90 15.91
CA SER A 60 -17.92 56.24 14.57
C SER A 60 -18.85 55.15 14.02
N ASP A 61 -19.80 55.58 13.20
CA ASP A 61 -21.14 55.05 12.95
C ASP A 61 -21.29 53.94 11.87
N ALA A 62 -22.47 53.31 11.90
CA ALA A 62 -23.22 52.64 10.81
C ALA A 62 -23.01 51.12 10.47
N PRO A 63 -24.06 50.43 9.96
CA PRO A 63 -24.55 49.16 10.52
C PRO A 63 -24.54 47.98 9.52
N VAL A 64 -24.21 46.77 9.99
CA VAL A 64 -24.62 45.52 9.31
C VAL A 64 -25.02 44.50 10.35
N ALA A 65 -26.34 44.33 10.51
CA ALA A 65 -26.94 43.23 11.21
C ALA A 65 -26.80 41.95 10.38
N ALA A 66 -26.23 40.89 10.96
CA ALA A 66 -26.83 39.55 10.96
C ALA A 66 -25.92 38.52 11.67
N ALA A 67 -26.52 37.85 12.66
CA ALA A 67 -26.12 36.59 13.29
C ALA A 67 -24.93 36.63 14.27
N THR A 68 -25.16 37.31 15.40
CA THR A 68 -24.49 37.01 16.68
C THR A 68 -24.90 35.61 17.13
N THR A 69 -24.05 34.60 16.90
CA THR A 69 -24.08 33.38 17.71
C THR A 69 -23.60 33.75 19.12
N SER A 70 -24.27 33.22 20.15
CA SER A 70 -24.12 33.58 21.57
C SER A 70 -22.75 33.24 22.21
N SER A 71 -21.73 32.96 21.41
CA SER A 71 -20.41 32.53 21.85
C SER A 71 -19.25 33.48 21.46
N GLY A 72 -19.49 34.61 20.79
CA GLY A 72 -18.44 35.61 20.53
C GLY A 72 -17.31 35.14 19.60
N PHE A 73 -17.39 33.92 19.07
CA PHE A 73 -16.47 33.41 18.05
C PHE A 73 -17.06 33.64 16.66
N ALA A 74 -16.32 34.34 15.81
CA ALA A 74 -16.63 34.40 14.39
C ALA A 74 -16.55 32.97 13.80
N PRO A 75 -17.49 32.56 12.91
CA PRO A 75 -17.40 31.27 12.26
C PRO A 75 -16.09 31.15 11.49
N LEU A 76 -15.40 30.01 11.65
CA LEU A 76 -14.16 29.70 10.94
C LEU A 76 -14.38 29.90 9.43
N ASN A 77 -13.43 30.57 8.76
CA ASN A 77 -13.47 30.75 7.31
C ASN A 77 -13.61 29.38 6.63
N ALA A 78 -14.37 29.26 5.54
CA ALA A 78 -14.67 27.99 4.88
C ALA A 78 -13.39 27.18 4.52
N ALA A 79 -12.26 27.85 4.29
CA ALA A 79 -10.95 27.22 4.07
C ALA A 79 -10.32 26.58 5.33
N ALA A 80 -10.65 27.08 6.53
CA ALA A 80 -10.28 26.47 7.81
C ALA A 80 -11.31 25.41 8.28
N GLN A 81 -12.51 25.41 7.67
CA GLN A 81 -13.58 24.45 7.90
C GLN A 81 -13.50 23.23 6.98
N SER A 82 -12.90 23.36 5.80
CA SER A 82 -12.47 22.20 5.05
C SER A 82 -11.42 21.49 5.87
N THR A 83 -11.77 20.32 6.38
CA THR A 83 -10.84 19.24 6.71
C THR A 83 -10.07 18.88 5.44
N VAL A 84 -9.26 19.80 4.92
CA VAL A 84 -8.31 19.52 3.84
C VAL A 84 -7.48 18.40 4.40
N LEU A 85 -7.70 17.20 3.88
CA LEU A 85 -6.90 16.03 4.19
C LEU A 85 -5.46 16.50 4.10
N LYS A 86 -4.77 16.57 5.24
CA LYS A 86 -3.36 16.94 5.31
C LYS A 86 -2.67 16.14 4.21
N ASN A 87 -1.75 16.77 3.46
CA ASN A 87 -0.94 16.09 2.45
C ASN A 87 -0.27 14.86 3.09
N GLU A 88 -0.94 13.72 3.04
CA GLU A 88 -0.54 12.50 3.71
C GLU A 88 0.29 11.73 2.70
N PHE A 89 1.47 11.35 3.15
CA PHE A 89 2.45 10.71 2.32
C PHE A 89 2.79 9.37 2.93
N ARG A 90 2.67 8.31 2.15
CA ARG A 90 2.99 6.96 2.59
C ARG A 90 3.94 6.30 1.60
N ARG A 91 5.01 5.73 2.14
CA ARG A 91 5.99 4.99 1.35
C ARG A 91 5.96 3.53 1.75
N ILE A 92 5.86 2.66 0.75
CA ILE A 92 5.76 1.22 0.94
C ILE A 92 6.96 0.56 0.27
N PRO A 93 7.84 -0.12 1.04
CA PRO A 93 8.95 -0.85 0.47
C PRO A 93 8.45 -2.09 -0.25
N ILE A 94 9.05 -2.40 -1.40
CA ILE A 94 8.70 -3.58 -2.18
C ILE A 94 9.90 -4.53 -2.22
N PRO A 95 9.71 -5.82 -1.87
CA PRO A 95 10.77 -6.82 -1.94
C PRO A 95 11.42 -6.89 -3.34
N PRO A 96 12.74 -7.10 -3.44
CA PRO A 96 13.44 -7.15 -4.73
C PRO A 96 12.86 -8.18 -5.71
N HIS A 97 12.44 -9.35 -5.21
CA HIS A 97 11.86 -10.42 -6.03
C HIS A 97 10.48 -10.07 -6.63
N ARG A 98 9.80 -9.04 -6.10
CA ARG A 98 8.52 -8.51 -6.62
C ARG A 98 8.68 -7.29 -7.52
N MET A 99 9.89 -6.76 -7.69
CA MET A 99 10.11 -5.56 -8.50
C MET A 99 9.86 -5.80 -10.00
N THR A 100 10.25 -6.97 -10.50
CA THR A 100 10.02 -7.37 -11.90
C THR A 100 8.53 -7.50 -12.24
N PRO A 101 7.71 -8.27 -11.49
CA PRO A 101 6.28 -8.34 -11.77
C PRO A 101 5.58 -6.99 -11.54
N LEU A 102 6.02 -6.18 -10.57
CA LEU A 102 5.48 -4.84 -10.35
C LEU A 102 5.58 -3.95 -11.60
N LYS A 103 6.72 -3.98 -12.30
CA LYS A 103 6.90 -3.19 -13.53
C LYS A 103 5.99 -3.67 -14.65
N ARG A 104 5.76 -4.98 -14.76
CA ARG A 104 4.90 -5.59 -15.78
C ARG A 104 3.44 -5.23 -15.56
N ASP A 105 2.99 -5.35 -14.31
CA ASP A 105 1.57 -5.19 -13.95
C ASP A 105 1.27 -3.77 -13.43
N TRP A 106 2.21 -2.82 -13.57
CA TRP A 106 2.12 -1.47 -13.03
C TRP A 106 0.85 -0.75 -13.46
N VAL A 107 0.47 -0.90 -14.75
CA VAL A 107 -0.74 -0.30 -15.31
C VAL A 107 -1.98 -0.75 -14.55
N ASN A 108 -2.10 -2.05 -14.31
CA ASN A 108 -3.24 -2.63 -13.60
C ASN A 108 -3.24 -2.24 -12.10
N LEU A 109 -2.09 -1.87 -11.54
CA LEU A 109 -1.97 -1.43 -10.15
C LEU A 109 -2.31 0.06 -9.98
N TYR A 110 -1.76 0.95 -10.82
CA TYR A 110 -1.94 2.38 -10.64
C TYR A 110 -3.32 2.87 -11.08
N THR A 111 -3.91 2.29 -12.14
CA THR A 111 -5.23 2.68 -12.66
C THR A 111 -6.32 2.68 -11.57
N PRO A 112 -6.57 1.57 -10.84
CA PRO A 112 -7.59 1.57 -9.79
C PRO A 112 -7.27 2.50 -8.62
N MET A 113 -5.99 2.71 -8.28
CA MET A 113 -5.61 3.66 -7.21
C MET A 113 -5.89 5.11 -7.58
N VAL A 114 -5.68 5.49 -8.84
CA VAL A 114 -5.92 6.85 -9.31
C VAL A 114 -7.41 7.08 -9.57
N GLU A 115 -8.08 6.14 -10.24
CA GLU A 115 -9.48 6.30 -10.65
C GLU A 115 -10.47 6.13 -9.49
N MET A 116 -10.30 5.11 -8.64
CA MET A 116 -11.25 4.85 -7.56
C MET A 116 -10.98 5.71 -6.32
N LEU A 117 -9.71 5.98 -6.00
CA LEU A 117 -9.31 6.64 -4.75
C LEU A 117 -8.78 8.07 -4.96
N GLY A 118 -8.46 8.48 -6.19
CA GLY A 118 -7.92 9.83 -6.47
C GLY A 118 -6.52 10.07 -5.87
N LEU A 119 -5.73 9.02 -5.64
CA LEU A 119 -4.40 9.14 -5.04
C LEU A 119 -3.33 9.40 -6.10
N GLN A 120 -2.33 10.20 -5.74
CA GLN A 120 -1.13 10.35 -6.57
C GLN A 120 -0.14 9.25 -6.22
N VAL A 121 0.20 8.42 -7.21
CA VAL A 121 1.08 7.25 -7.03
C VAL A 121 2.34 7.41 -7.86
N ARG A 122 3.50 7.19 -7.22
CA ARG A 122 4.81 7.21 -7.87
C ARG A 122 5.61 5.96 -7.51
N MET A 123 6.21 5.33 -8.52
CA MET A 123 7.20 4.27 -8.32
C MET A 123 8.61 4.86 -8.31
N ASN A 124 9.38 4.62 -7.24
CA ASN A 124 10.80 4.94 -7.17
C ASN A 124 11.65 3.66 -7.28
N PRO A 125 12.20 3.35 -8.48
CA PRO A 125 12.96 2.12 -8.68
C PRO A 125 14.29 2.08 -7.94
N GLN A 126 14.93 3.23 -7.68
CA GLN A 126 16.20 3.29 -6.94
C GLN A 126 15.99 2.94 -5.46
N ARG A 127 14.95 3.49 -4.86
CA ARG A 127 14.59 3.26 -3.45
C ARG A 127 13.72 2.01 -3.24
N LYS A 128 13.43 1.25 -4.31
CA LYS A 128 12.60 0.04 -4.32
C LYS A 128 11.29 0.21 -3.55
N ALA A 129 10.62 1.35 -3.77
CA ALA A 129 9.43 1.70 -3.00
C ALA A 129 8.39 2.38 -3.88
N VAL A 130 7.12 2.18 -3.51
CA VAL A 130 5.98 2.92 -4.05
C VAL A 130 5.61 4.00 -3.06
N GLU A 131 5.46 5.20 -3.58
CA GLU A 131 5.12 6.42 -2.85
C GLU A 131 3.68 6.79 -3.21
N LEU A 132 2.82 6.89 -2.20
CA LEU A 132 1.43 7.31 -2.32
C LEU A 132 1.27 8.67 -1.63
N LYS A 133 0.52 9.56 -2.26
CA LYS A 133 0.23 10.88 -1.73
C LYS A 133 -1.26 11.19 -1.94
N THR A 134 -1.90 11.78 -0.94
CA THR A 134 -3.26 12.32 -1.09
C THR A 134 -3.25 13.53 -2.04
N SER A 135 -4.31 13.66 -2.83
CA SER A 135 -4.52 14.81 -3.71
C SER A 135 -5.80 15.55 -3.32
N GLY A 136 -6.03 16.75 -3.87
CA GLY A 136 -7.29 17.47 -3.66
C GLY A 136 -8.53 16.78 -4.23
N HIS A 137 -8.35 15.70 -5.01
CA HIS A 137 -9.43 14.87 -5.54
C HIS A 137 -9.77 13.67 -4.64
N THR A 138 -8.99 13.44 -3.58
CA THR A 138 -9.25 12.37 -2.62
C THR A 138 -10.41 12.79 -1.72
N VAL A 139 -11.55 12.10 -1.82
CA VAL A 139 -12.77 12.42 -1.05
C VAL A 139 -12.77 11.77 0.33
N ASP A 140 -12.13 10.60 0.46
CA ASP A 140 -12.12 9.81 1.69
C ASP A 140 -10.78 9.89 2.44
N SER A 141 -10.84 10.14 3.75
CA SER A 141 -9.67 10.12 4.64
C SER A 141 -9.04 8.74 4.76
N GLY A 142 -9.82 7.66 4.56
CA GLY A 142 -9.34 6.27 4.60
C GLY A 142 -8.67 5.79 3.30
N ALA A 143 -8.76 6.57 2.21
CA ALA A 143 -8.29 6.14 0.89
C ALA A 143 -6.79 5.82 0.89
N ILE A 144 -5.95 6.64 1.52
CA ILE A 144 -4.51 6.39 1.54
C ILE A 144 -4.15 5.09 2.27
N GLN A 145 -4.89 4.73 3.32
CA GLN A 145 -4.71 3.48 4.04
C GLN A 145 -5.13 2.29 3.17
N LYS A 146 -6.29 2.34 2.49
CA LYS A 146 -6.72 1.31 1.54
C LYS A 146 -5.73 1.13 0.38
N GLY A 147 -5.26 2.23 -0.19
CA GLY A 147 -4.21 2.21 -1.22
C GLY A 147 -2.91 1.61 -0.71
N ALA A 148 -2.56 1.87 0.55
CA ALA A 148 -1.38 1.28 1.16
C ALA A 148 -1.53 -0.22 1.39
N ASP A 149 -2.68 -0.67 1.87
CA ASP A 149 -2.96 -2.10 2.08
C ASP A 149 -3.04 -2.86 0.76
N PHE A 150 -3.55 -2.24 -0.31
CA PHE A 150 -3.53 -2.78 -1.67
C PHE A 150 -2.10 -3.04 -2.18
N VAL A 151 -1.22 -2.04 -2.10
CA VAL A 151 0.18 -2.19 -2.51
C VAL A 151 0.91 -3.18 -1.61
N LYS A 152 0.62 -3.19 -0.31
CA LYS A 152 1.19 -4.14 0.65
C LYS A 152 0.77 -5.58 0.33
N ALA A 153 -0.51 -5.83 0.02
CA ALA A 153 -0.98 -7.15 -0.39
C ALA A 153 -0.25 -7.64 -1.66
N TYR A 154 -0.08 -6.76 -2.66
CA TYR A 154 0.70 -7.11 -3.84
C TYR A 154 2.18 -7.39 -3.53
N ALA A 155 2.77 -6.63 -2.60
CA ALA A 155 4.15 -6.85 -2.16
C ALA A 155 4.35 -8.19 -1.44
N LEU A 156 3.32 -8.68 -0.75
CA LEU A 156 3.30 -9.99 -0.08
C LEU A 156 3.05 -11.18 -1.02
N GLY A 157 2.76 -10.92 -2.30
CA GLY A 157 2.65 -11.96 -3.32
C GLY A 157 1.24 -12.27 -3.80
N PHE A 158 0.23 -11.52 -3.34
CA PHE A 158 -1.13 -11.65 -3.89
C PHE A 158 -1.18 -11.19 -5.36
N ASP A 159 -2.13 -11.75 -6.12
CA ASP A 159 -2.42 -11.31 -7.47
C ASP A 159 -3.10 -9.93 -7.47
N VAL A 160 -2.98 -9.18 -8.57
CA VAL A 160 -3.58 -7.85 -8.71
C VAL A 160 -5.10 -7.92 -8.58
N ASN A 161 -5.71 -8.95 -9.15
CA ASN A 161 -7.16 -9.15 -9.11
C ASN A 161 -7.67 -9.41 -7.69
N ASP A 162 -6.94 -10.20 -6.91
CA ASP A 162 -7.28 -10.49 -5.52
C ASP A 162 -7.06 -9.27 -4.62
N ALA A 163 -5.97 -8.52 -4.85
CA ALA A 163 -5.71 -7.27 -4.15
C ALA A 163 -6.80 -6.22 -4.46
N LEU A 164 -7.33 -6.19 -5.69
CA LEU A 164 -8.38 -5.23 -6.08
C LEU A 164 -9.65 -5.39 -5.24
N ALA A 165 -9.91 -6.59 -4.69
CA ALA A 165 -11.00 -6.81 -3.77
C ALA A 165 -10.89 -5.96 -2.48
N LEU A 166 -9.67 -5.66 -2.01
CA LEU A 166 -9.43 -4.78 -0.85
C LEU A 166 -9.86 -3.33 -1.11
N LEU A 167 -9.83 -2.88 -2.38
CA LEU A 167 -10.29 -1.53 -2.73
C LEU A 167 -11.82 -1.46 -2.87
N ARG A 168 -12.48 -2.60 -3.08
CA ARG A 168 -13.94 -2.67 -3.30
C ARG A 168 -14.72 -2.95 -2.03
N LEU A 169 -14.20 -3.82 -1.15
CA LEU A 169 -14.86 -4.26 0.07
C LEU A 169 -13.99 -3.91 1.28
N ASP A 170 -14.58 -3.18 2.22
CA ASP A 170 -13.88 -2.69 3.41
C ASP A 170 -13.75 -3.74 4.52
N ASP A 171 -14.53 -4.83 4.44
CA ASP A 171 -14.53 -5.92 5.42
C ASP A 171 -13.44 -6.98 5.18
N LEU A 172 -12.53 -6.71 4.25
CA LEU A 172 -11.48 -7.63 3.82
C LEU A 172 -10.16 -7.25 4.47
N TYR A 173 -9.57 -8.20 5.20
CA TYR A 173 -8.35 -8.00 5.98
C TYR A 173 -7.23 -8.87 5.44
N LEU A 174 -6.00 -8.41 5.68
CA LEU A 174 -4.78 -9.16 5.40
C LEU A 174 -4.16 -9.62 6.71
N ASP A 175 -3.96 -10.92 6.81
CA ASP A 175 -3.41 -11.58 7.99
C ASP A 175 -2.12 -12.31 7.61
N SER A 176 -1.09 -12.18 8.44
CA SER A 176 0.23 -12.76 8.20
C SER A 176 0.69 -13.49 9.44
N PHE A 177 1.10 -14.74 9.29
CA PHE A 177 1.60 -15.53 10.41
C PHE A 177 2.82 -16.36 9.98
N GLU A 178 3.72 -16.63 10.92
CA GLU A 178 4.85 -17.54 10.69
C GLU A 178 4.48 -18.94 11.20
N ILE A 179 4.95 -19.98 10.50
CA ILE A 179 4.75 -21.37 10.94
C ILE A 179 5.36 -21.62 12.33
N LYS A 180 6.45 -20.90 12.67
CA LYS A 180 7.16 -21.04 13.94
C LYS A 180 6.35 -20.56 15.15
N ASP A 181 5.40 -19.64 14.96
CA ASP A 181 4.54 -19.13 16.03
C ASP A 181 3.60 -20.21 16.58
N VAL A 182 3.26 -21.20 15.74
CA VAL A 182 2.39 -22.33 16.11
C VAL A 182 3.19 -23.46 16.71
N LYS A 183 4.29 -23.83 16.04
CA LYS A 183 5.15 -24.93 16.44
C LYS A 183 6.57 -24.68 15.96
N THR A 184 7.53 -24.81 16.86
CA THR A 184 8.96 -24.69 16.56
C THR A 184 9.43 -25.92 15.76
N LEU A 185 9.32 -25.82 14.44
CA LEU A 185 9.72 -26.86 13.49
C LEU A 185 11.06 -26.49 12.85
N HIS A 186 11.92 -27.49 12.64
CA HIS A 186 13.26 -27.32 12.07
C HIS A 186 13.46 -28.24 10.87
N GLY A 187 14.22 -27.77 9.87
CA GLY A 187 14.66 -28.54 8.71
C GLY A 187 13.54 -29.32 8.02
N ASP A 188 13.70 -30.64 7.94
CA ASP A 188 12.78 -31.56 7.27
C ASP A 188 11.35 -31.50 7.80
N HIS A 189 11.16 -31.22 9.10
CA HIS A 189 9.83 -31.11 9.67
C HIS A 189 9.10 -29.85 9.19
N LEU A 190 9.84 -28.75 8.97
CA LEU A 190 9.30 -27.53 8.39
C LEU A 190 8.94 -27.74 6.92
N ALA A 191 9.83 -28.33 6.13
CA ALA A 191 9.58 -28.64 4.73
C ALA A 191 8.37 -29.58 4.56
N ARG A 192 8.24 -30.58 5.44
CA ARG A 192 7.08 -31.48 5.47
C ARG A 192 5.80 -30.75 5.84
N ALA A 193 5.83 -29.84 6.81
CA ALA A 193 4.65 -29.04 7.17
C ALA A 193 4.19 -28.15 6.01
N ILE A 194 5.11 -27.47 5.34
CA ILE A 194 4.85 -26.68 4.12
C ILE A 194 4.24 -27.57 3.02
N GLY A 195 4.81 -28.77 2.80
CA GLY A 195 4.30 -29.75 1.86
C GLY A 195 2.88 -30.23 2.15
N ARG A 196 2.48 -30.31 3.43
CA ARG A 196 1.09 -30.65 3.82
C ARG A 196 0.10 -29.51 3.57
N ILE A 197 0.53 -28.26 3.73
CA ILE A 197 -0.30 -27.07 3.50
C ILE A 197 -0.54 -26.88 2.01
N ALA A 198 0.52 -26.98 1.19
CA ALA A 198 0.38 -26.92 -0.25
C ALA A 198 -0.40 -28.13 -0.78
N GLY A 199 -0.03 -29.33 -0.33
CA GLY A 199 -0.48 -30.58 -0.92
C GLY A 199 0.09 -30.80 -2.32
N GLU A 200 -0.28 -31.91 -2.95
CA GLU A 200 0.11 -32.21 -4.32
C GLU A 200 -0.41 -31.12 -5.27
N GLY A 201 0.48 -30.39 -5.94
CA GLY A 201 0.13 -29.35 -6.91
C GLY A 201 -0.72 -28.19 -6.34
N GLY A 202 -0.71 -27.97 -5.01
CA GLY A 202 -1.53 -26.93 -4.40
C GLY A 202 -2.99 -27.35 -4.12
N LYS A 203 -3.37 -28.61 -4.31
CA LYS A 203 -4.77 -29.09 -4.14
C LYS A 203 -5.33 -28.81 -2.75
N VAL A 204 -4.53 -29.00 -1.68
CA VAL A 204 -4.97 -28.77 -0.30
C VAL A 204 -5.20 -27.29 -0.06
N LYS A 205 -4.23 -26.45 -0.44
CA LYS A 205 -4.34 -24.98 -0.40
C LYS A 205 -5.60 -24.51 -1.12
N PHE A 206 -5.81 -24.93 -2.37
CA PHE A 206 -6.96 -24.52 -3.18
C PHE A 206 -8.30 -24.96 -2.57
N SER A 207 -8.34 -26.15 -1.97
CA SER A 207 -9.54 -26.63 -1.26
C SER A 207 -9.87 -25.78 -0.04
N ILE A 208 -8.86 -25.35 0.72
CA ILE A 208 -9.03 -24.45 1.87
C ILE A 208 -9.51 -23.07 1.39
N GLU A 209 -8.90 -22.52 0.35
CA GLU A 209 -9.28 -21.23 -0.25
C GLU A 209 -10.75 -21.24 -0.68
N ASN A 210 -11.18 -22.27 -1.41
CA ASN A 210 -12.56 -22.39 -1.89
C ASN A 210 -13.56 -22.60 -0.75
N ALA A 211 -13.21 -23.43 0.25
CA ALA A 211 -14.10 -23.70 1.39
C ALA A 211 -14.29 -22.48 2.29
N SER A 212 -13.22 -21.71 2.52
CA SER A 212 -13.23 -20.54 3.40
C SER A 212 -13.51 -19.22 2.67
N ARG A 213 -13.55 -19.21 1.33
CA ARG A 213 -13.61 -17.99 0.50
C ARG A 213 -12.50 -17.00 0.86
N THR A 214 -11.28 -17.52 1.02
CA THR A 214 -10.08 -16.72 1.28
C THR A 214 -9.07 -16.90 0.16
N ARG A 215 -8.10 -16.00 0.09
CA ARG A 215 -6.91 -16.14 -0.75
C ARG A 215 -5.71 -16.37 0.14
N ILE A 216 -4.90 -17.36 -0.18
CA ILE A 216 -3.75 -17.75 0.63
C ILE A 216 -2.49 -17.63 -0.23
N VAL A 217 -1.43 -17.03 0.32
CA VAL A 217 -0.10 -17.03 -0.28
C VAL A 217 0.84 -17.71 0.71
N LEU A 218 1.60 -18.67 0.20
CA LEU A 218 2.58 -19.44 0.96
C LEU A 218 3.98 -18.97 0.55
N ALA A 219 4.69 -18.33 1.48
CA ALA A 219 6.01 -17.76 1.29
C ALA A 219 7.00 -18.41 2.28
N ASP A 220 7.42 -19.64 1.97
CA ASP A 220 8.30 -20.47 2.79
C ASP A 220 7.81 -20.61 4.23
N THR A 221 8.32 -19.75 5.14
CA THR A 221 7.94 -19.73 6.57
C THR A 221 6.72 -18.88 6.86
N HIS A 222 6.42 -17.90 6.01
CA HIS A 222 5.34 -16.95 6.19
C HIS A 222 4.13 -17.37 5.37
N ILE A 223 2.96 -17.24 5.97
CA ILE A 223 1.69 -17.53 5.32
C ILE A 223 0.83 -16.28 5.42
N HIS A 224 0.35 -15.82 4.28
CA HIS A 224 -0.52 -14.66 4.18
C HIS A 224 -1.92 -15.13 3.79
N ILE A 225 -2.93 -14.69 4.53
CA ILE A 225 -4.34 -14.98 4.27
C ILE A 225 -5.07 -13.65 4.07
N LEU A 226 -5.84 -13.56 3.00
CA LEU A 226 -6.70 -12.44 2.68
C LEU A 226 -8.16 -12.90 2.72
N GLY A 227 -8.99 -12.21 3.48
CA GLY A 227 -10.38 -12.60 3.69
C GLY A 227 -11.13 -11.75 4.72
N SER A 228 -12.40 -12.07 4.96
CA SER A 228 -13.12 -11.52 6.12
C SER A 228 -12.58 -12.13 7.41
N VAL A 229 -12.65 -11.40 8.53
CA VAL A 229 -12.11 -11.84 9.83
C VAL A 229 -12.61 -13.23 10.25
N GLN A 230 -13.89 -13.54 10.02
CA GLN A 230 -14.46 -14.86 10.36
C GLN A 230 -13.88 -15.97 9.47
N ASN A 231 -13.75 -15.70 8.18
CA ASN A 231 -13.22 -16.64 7.19
C ASN A 231 -11.72 -16.88 7.39
N ILE A 232 -10.97 -15.82 7.72
CA ILE A 232 -9.55 -15.89 8.06
C ILE A 232 -9.34 -16.83 9.25
N LYS A 233 -10.17 -16.75 10.30
CA LYS A 233 -10.07 -17.65 11.45
C LYS A 233 -10.23 -19.11 11.05
N ILE A 234 -11.22 -19.42 10.21
CA ILE A 234 -11.45 -20.79 9.74
C ILE A 234 -10.28 -21.30 8.90
N ALA A 235 -9.76 -20.47 7.99
CA ALA A 235 -8.61 -20.81 7.18
C ALA A 235 -7.35 -21.01 8.05
N ARG A 236 -7.11 -20.12 9.01
CA ARG A 236 -6.02 -20.19 9.98
C ARG A 236 -6.10 -21.47 10.81
N ASP A 237 -7.27 -21.82 11.34
CA ASP A 237 -7.48 -23.05 12.12
C ASP A 237 -7.20 -24.31 11.29
N ALA A 238 -7.61 -24.31 10.02
CA ALA A 238 -7.32 -25.40 9.10
C ALA A 238 -5.82 -25.54 8.82
N VAL A 239 -5.12 -24.42 8.59
CA VAL A 239 -3.66 -24.42 8.36
C VAL A 239 -2.90 -24.82 9.62
N VAL A 240 -3.27 -24.29 10.79
CA VAL A 240 -2.72 -24.67 12.09
C VAL A 240 -2.89 -26.17 12.34
N SER A 241 -4.08 -26.72 12.04
CA SER A 241 -4.33 -28.16 12.18
C SER A 241 -3.41 -29.00 11.30
N LEU A 242 -3.09 -28.55 10.09
CA LEU A 242 -2.14 -29.20 9.19
C LEU A 242 -0.70 -29.12 9.70
N ILE A 243 -0.29 -27.97 10.26
CA ILE A 243 1.03 -27.76 10.88
C ILE A 243 1.21 -28.66 12.10
N LEU A 244 0.18 -28.79 12.95
CA LEU A 244 0.18 -29.67 14.13
C LEU A 244 0.21 -31.16 13.77
N GLY A 245 -0.08 -31.48 12.52
CA GLY A 245 0.07 -32.82 11.97
C GLY A 245 -1.23 -33.59 11.81
N SER A 246 -2.39 -32.93 11.84
CA SER A 246 -3.68 -33.56 11.56
C SER A 246 -3.74 -34.09 10.11
N PRO A 247 -4.26 -35.30 9.88
CA PRO A 247 -4.36 -35.86 8.53
C PRO A 247 -5.27 -34.97 7.65
N PRO A 248 -4.93 -34.74 6.36
CA PRO A 248 -5.72 -33.87 5.48
C PRO A 248 -7.20 -34.26 5.40
N GLY A 249 -7.52 -35.56 5.46
CA GLY A 249 -8.92 -36.05 5.46
C GLY A 249 -9.77 -35.48 6.60
N LYS A 250 -9.19 -35.36 7.82
CA LYS A 250 -9.88 -34.75 8.96
C LYS A 250 -10.10 -33.26 8.74
N VAL A 251 -9.12 -32.57 8.16
CA VAL A 251 -9.21 -31.12 7.85
C VAL A 251 -10.28 -30.87 6.80
N TYR A 252 -10.39 -31.71 5.77
CA TYR A 252 -11.46 -31.61 4.77
C TYR A 252 -12.85 -31.82 5.36
N ALA A 253 -13.01 -32.83 6.23
CA ALA A 253 -14.28 -33.07 6.91
C ALA A 253 -14.68 -31.85 7.77
N HIS A 254 -13.73 -31.27 8.50
CA HIS A 254 -13.94 -30.06 9.29
C HIS A 254 -14.33 -28.85 8.41
N LEU A 255 -13.59 -28.59 7.32
CA LEU A 255 -13.90 -27.51 6.39
C LEU A 255 -15.26 -27.67 5.73
N LYS A 256 -15.66 -28.89 5.39
CA LYS A 256 -16.99 -29.17 4.83
C LYS A 256 -18.10 -28.89 5.84
N ALA A 257 -17.92 -29.30 7.10
CA ALA A 257 -18.89 -29.03 8.17
C ALA A 257 -19.01 -27.52 8.45
N VAL A 258 -17.89 -26.81 8.52
CA VAL A 258 -17.87 -25.36 8.72
C VAL A 258 -18.46 -24.61 7.52
N GLY A 259 -18.10 -25.00 6.29
CA GLY A 259 -18.64 -24.42 5.07
C GLY A 259 -20.16 -24.60 4.95
N ALA A 260 -20.68 -25.78 5.34
CA ALA A 260 -22.12 -26.02 5.40
C ALA A 260 -22.82 -25.09 6.41
N ARG A 261 -22.24 -24.90 7.60
CA ARG A 261 -22.78 -23.97 8.61
C ARG A 261 -22.75 -22.52 8.14
N MET A 262 -21.68 -22.09 7.48
CA MET A 262 -21.57 -20.73 6.95
C MET A 262 -22.59 -20.46 5.84
N LYS A 263 -22.90 -21.47 5.01
CA LYS A 263 -23.93 -21.36 3.98
C LYS A 263 -25.35 -21.36 4.55
N GLN A 264 -25.59 -21.91 5.73
CA GLN A 264 -26.91 -21.92 6.38
C GLN A 264 -27.21 -20.65 7.18
N ARG A 265 -26.19 -19.87 7.52
CA ARG A 265 -26.32 -18.66 8.35
C ARG A 265 -26.79 -17.44 7.55
N PHE A 266 -26.79 -17.53 6.22
CA PHE A 266 -27.21 -16.52 5.26
C PHE A 266 -28.11 -17.18 4.21
#